data_AF-A0A670ZIB3-F1
#
_entry.id   AF-A0A670ZIB3-F1
#
_cell.length_a   1.000
_cell.length_b   1.000
_cell.length_c   1.000
_cell.angle_alpha   90.00
_cell.angle_beta   90.00
_cell.angle_gamma   90.00
#
_symmetry.space_group_name_H-M   'P 1'
#
loop_
_entity.id
_entity.type
_entity.pdbx_description
1 polymer ?
#
loop_
_entity_poly.entity_id
_entity_poly.type
_entity_poly.pdbx_seq_one_letter_code
_entity_poly.pdbx_strand_id
1 'polypeptide(L)'
;MLESSSFLIKTARSLAINPKDPNTWSVLAGHSHTVSESIKSLITSIRDKAPGQRECDHAIDGINRCIRDIEQASLAAVSQNLATRDDISVEALQEQLTSVVQEIGHLIDPIVTAARGEAAQLGHKVTQLSSYFEPLVLAAVGVVSKLMNHQQQMNLLDQTKTLAESALQMLYAAKEGGGNPKASHTHDAILEAAQLMKEAVDDIMVTLNEAASEVGMVGNMVDSIAEAMSKLDEGTPSDPKGSFVDYQTTVVKYCRAIAVTAQEMMTKAVTNPEELGGLASQMTTDYGHLASQGRMAAGTAEPEEVCH
;
A
#
# COMPACT_ATOMS: atom_id res chain seq x y z
N MET A 1 -32.01 -8.89 24.20
CA MET A 1 -31.69 -10.34 24.18
C MET A 1 -32.10 -11.06 25.46
N LEU A 2 -31.42 -10.87 26.61
CA LEU A 2 -31.68 -11.64 27.84
C LEU A 2 -33.15 -11.57 28.31
N GLU A 3 -33.74 -10.38 28.27
CA GLU A 3 -35.14 -10.17 28.63
C GLU A 3 -36.11 -10.90 27.68
N SER A 4 -35.92 -10.74 26.36
CA SER A 4 -36.70 -11.44 25.34
C SER A 4 -36.57 -12.96 25.43
N SER A 5 -35.38 -13.48 25.72
CA SER A 5 -35.14 -14.91 25.96
C SER A 5 -35.83 -15.39 27.24
N SER A 6 -35.90 -14.58 28.29
CA SER A 6 -36.66 -14.89 29.50
C SER A 6 -38.16 -14.99 29.22
N PHE A 7 -38.72 -14.05 28.45
CA PHE A 7 -40.13 -14.10 28.04
C PHE A 7 -40.44 -15.30 27.13
N LEU A 8 -39.53 -15.64 26.22
CA LEU A 8 -39.64 -16.84 25.39
C LEU A 8 -39.76 -18.11 26.24
N ILE A 9 -38.88 -18.28 27.24
CA ILE A 9 -38.89 -19.44 28.15
C ILE A 9 -40.16 -19.47 29.02
N LYS A 10 -40.58 -18.31 29.55
CA LYS A 10 -41.83 -18.21 30.34
C LYS A 10 -43.05 -18.60 29.50
N THR A 11 -43.10 -18.16 28.25
CA THR A 11 -44.19 -18.48 27.31
C THR A 11 -44.17 -19.96 26.92
N ALA A 12 -42.98 -20.53 26.67
CA ALA A 12 -42.81 -21.96 26.42
C ALA A 12 -43.26 -22.82 27.61
N ARG A 13 -42.98 -22.38 28.85
CA ARG A 13 -43.47 -23.05 30.07
C ARG A 13 -45.00 -23.05 30.14
N SER A 14 -45.65 -21.96 29.75
CA SER A 14 -47.13 -21.90 29.67
C SER A 14 -47.68 -22.91 28.66
N LEU A 15 -47.06 -23.01 27.48
CA LEU A 15 -47.43 -23.99 26.45
C LEU A 15 -47.21 -25.44 26.88
N ALA A 16 -46.21 -25.72 27.72
CA ALA A 16 -46.01 -27.06 28.27
C ALA A 16 -47.21 -27.52 29.14
N ILE A 17 -47.93 -26.58 29.76
CA ILE A 17 -49.14 -26.83 30.55
C ILE A 17 -50.37 -26.87 29.63
N ASN A 18 -50.45 -26.00 28.62
CA ASN A 18 -51.56 -25.96 27.66
C ASN A 18 -51.08 -25.88 26.19
N PRO A 19 -50.80 -27.04 25.54
CA PRO A 19 -50.15 -27.07 24.22
C PRO A 19 -51.02 -26.60 23.05
N LYS A 20 -52.33 -26.48 23.23
CA LYS A 20 -53.29 -26.18 22.15
C LYS A 20 -53.71 -24.72 22.08
N ASP A 21 -53.20 -23.85 22.97
CA ASP A 21 -53.59 -22.45 23.01
C ASP A 21 -52.95 -21.64 21.85
N PRO A 22 -53.73 -21.21 20.84
CA PRO A 22 -53.18 -20.50 19.68
C PRO A 22 -52.61 -19.12 20.04
N ASN A 23 -53.15 -18.47 21.07
CA ASN A 23 -52.70 -17.14 21.49
C ASN A 23 -51.29 -17.21 22.11
N THR A 24 -51.05 -18.16 23.02
CA THR A 24 -49.71 -18.36 23.60
C THR A 24 -48.68 -18.78 22.53
N TRP A 25 -49.08 -19.57 21.52
CA TRP A 25 -48.21 -19.87 20.37
C TRP A 25 -47.84 -18.62 19.56
N SER A 26 -48.79 -17.72 19.32
CA SER A 26 -48.53 -16.44 18.63
C SER A 26 -47.55 -15.56 19.43
N VAL A 27 -47.73 -15.47 20.75
CA VAL A 27 -46.80 -14.74 21.63
C VAL A 27 -45.41 -15.36 21.62
N LEU A 28 -45.30 -16.69 21.64
CA LEU A 28 -44.02 -17.40 21.55
C LEU A 28 -43.30 -17.07 20.24
N ALA A 29 -44.02 -17.09 19.12
CA ALA A 29 -43.47 -16.73 17.81
C ALA A 29 -42.96 -15.28 17.80
N GLY A 30 -43.71 -14.34 18.39
CA GLY A 30 -43.27 -12.95 18.57
C GLY A 30 -41.97 -12.83 19.35
N HIS A 31 -41.88 -13.48 20.52
CA HIS A 31 -40.63 -13.49 21.31
C HIS A 31 -39.47 -14.16 20.58
N SER A 32 -39.72 -15.24 19.85
CA SER A 32 -38.71 -15.94 19.05
C SER A 32 -38.14 -15.03 17.95
N HIS A 33 -39.02 -14.27 17.27
CA HIS A 33 -38.62 -13.28 16.29
C HIS A 33 -37.75 -12.18 16.93
N THR A 34 -38.16 -11.61 18.06
CA THR A 34 -37.37 -10.58 18.78
C THR A 34 -35.98 -11.10 19.21
N VAL A 35 -35.90 -12.35 19.67
CA VAL A 35 -34.60 -12.98 20.00
C VAL A 35 -33.74 -13.13 18.76
N SER A 36 -34.32 -13.53 17.63
CA SER A 36 -33.61 -13.70 16.36
C SER A 36 -33.06 -12.36 15.84
N GLU A 37 -33.84 -11.29 15.89
CA GLU A 37 -33.38 -9.93 15.54
C GLU A 37 -32.29 -9.43 16.50
N SER A 38 -32.41 -9.72 17.80
CA SER A 38 -31.36 -9.40 18.78
C SER A 38 -30.04 -10.11 18.45
N ILE A 39 -30.09 -11.37 18.03
CA ILE A 39 -28.89 -12.14 17.64
C ILE A 39 -28.27 -11.55 16.38
N LYS A 40 -29.07 -11.24 15.35
CA LYS A 40 -28.58 -10.58 14.13
C LYS A 40 -27.88 -9.25 14.46
N SER A 41 -28.53 -8.41 15.25
CA SER A 41 -27.97 -7.13 15.70
C SER A 41 -26.66 -7.30 16.48
N LEU A 42 -26.57 -8.32 17.34
CA LEU A 42 -25.34 -8.62 18.08
C LEU A 42 -24.21 -9.06 17.15
N ILE A 43 -24.49 -9.93 16.17
CA ILE A 43 -23.51 -10.39 15.17
C ILE A 43 -22.98 -9.20 14.37
N THR A 44 -23.87 -8.33 13.88
CA THR A 44 -23.50 -7.11 13.18
C THR A 44 -22.64 -6.20 14.08
N SER A 45 -23.05 -5.98 15.33
CA SER A 45 -22.28 -5.12 16.25
C SER A 45 -20.91 -5.68 16.60
N ILE A 46 -20.73 -7.01 16.67
CA ILE A 46 -19.41 -7.62 16.92
C ILE A 46 -18.50 -7.39 15.71
N ARG A 47 -19.03 -7.59 14.50
CA ARG A 47 -18.26 -7.37 13.27
C ARG A 47 -17.89 -5.90 13.12
N ASP A 48 -18.85 -4.99 13.22
CA ASP A 48 -18.64 -3.57 12.93
C ASP A 48 -17.81 -2.85 14.02
N LYS A 49 -17.73 -3.43 15.23
CA LYS A 49 -16.88 -2.94 16.33
C LYS A 49 -15.65 -3.80 16.58
N ALA A 50 -15.29 -4.67 15.63
CA ALA A 50 -14.05 -5.41 15.71
C ALA A 50 -12.84 -4.44 15.66
N PRO A 51 -11.71 -4.78 16.31
CA PRO A 51 -10.51 -3.96 16.24
C PRO A 51 -10.10 -3.64 14.79
N GLY A 52 -9.76 -2.37 14.52
CA GLY A 52 -9.32 -1.92 13.20
C GLY A 52 -10.44 -1.51 12.24
N GLN A 53 -11.71 -1.89 12.46
CA GLN A 53 -12.80 -1.55 11.54
C GLN A 53 -13.05 -0.05 11.42
N ARG A 54 -13.12 0.64 12.57
CA ARG A 54 -13.34 2.09 12.62
C ARG A 54 -12.15 2.85 12.03
N GLU A 55 -10.94 2.39 12.30
CA GLU A 55 -9.72 2.95 11.75
C GLU A 55 -9.67 2.77 10.22
N CYS A 56 -10.12 1.62 9.69
CA CYS A 56 -10.30 1.44 8.25
C CYS A 56 -11.35 2.41 7.68
N ASP A 57 -12.50 2.61 8.33
CA ASP A 57 -13.51 3.57 7.88
C ASP A 57 -12.96 5.00 7.78
N HIS A 58 -12.24 5.43 8.82
CA HIS A 58 -11.61 6.74 8.84
C HIS A 58 -10.54 6.89 7.74
N ALA A 59 -9.72 5.86 7.53
CA ALA A 59 -8.71 5.83 6.48
C ALA A 59 -9.35 5.89 5.07
N ILE A 60 -10.42 5.14 4.84
CA ILE A 60 -11.22 5.15 3.60
C ILE A 60 -11.76 6.56 3.33
N ASP A 61 -12.36 7.20 4.33
CA ASP A 61 -12.87 8.56 4.21
C ASP A 61 -11.76 9.59 3.93
N GLY A 62 -10.58 9.40 4.54
CA GLY A 62 -9.40 10.24 4.33
C GLY A 62 -8.86 10.13 2.91
N ILE A 63 -8.66 8.91 2.41
CA ILE A 63 -8.17 8.67 1.05
C ILE A 63 -9.19 9.17 0.01
N ASN A 64 -10.49 8.99 0.22
CA ASN A 64 -11.52 9.56 -0.67
C ASN A 64 -11.53 11.10 -0.72
N ARG A 65 -11.06 11.79 0.33
CA ARG A 65 -10.83 13.24 0.27
C ARG A 65 -9.60 13.54 -0.59
N CYS A 66 -8.50 12.83 -0.34
CA CYS A 66 -7.26 12.99 -1.10
C CYS A 66 -7.47 12.76 -2.61
N ILE A 67 -8.23 11.74 -3.01
CA ILE A 67 -8.58 11.50 -4.43
C ILE A 67 -9.31 12.71 -5.03
N ARG A 68 -10.28 13.29 -4.32
CA ARG A 68 -10.99 14.49 -4.78
C ARG A 68 -10.07 15.71 -4.88
N ASP A 69 -9.13 15.85 -3.95
CA ASP A 69 -8.16 16.94 -3.99
C ASP A 69 -7.21 16.80 -5.18
N ILE A 70 -6.77 15.57 -5.50
CA ILE A 70 -5.98 15.27 -6.71
C ILE A 70 -6.80 15.60 -7.97
N GLU A 71 -8.07 15.18 -8.05
CA GLU A 71 -8.93 15.47 -9.20
C GLU A 71 -9.16 16.97 -9.40
N GLN A 72 -9.29 17.74 -8.31
CA GLN A 72 -9.37 19.19 -8.38
C GLN A 72 -8.06 19.80 -8.89
N ALA A 73 -6.91 19.31 -8.44
CA ALA A 73 -5.61 19.74 -8.93
C ALA A 73 -5.42 19.40 -10.42
N SER A 74 -5.84 18.21 -10.86
CA SER A 74 -5.85 17.82 -12.28
C SER A 74 -6.71 18.75 -13.12
N LEU A 75 -7.92 19.07 -12.65
CA LEU A 75 -8.79 20.02 -13.35
C LEU A 75 -8.16 21.42 -13.44
N ALA A 76 -7.56 21.89 -12.35
CA ALA A 76 -6.85 23.17 -12.30
C ALA A 76 -5.64 23.20 -13.25
N ALA A 77 -4.86 22.13 -13.30
CA ALA A 77 -3.71 21.96 -14.19
C ALA A 77 -4.13 21.98 -15.67
N VAL A 78 -5.19 21.26 -16.03
CA VAL A 78 -5.77 21.28 -17.39
C VAL A 78 -6.24 22.69 -17.78
N SER A 79 -6.83 23.43 -16.84
CA SER A 79 -7.27 24.81 -17.07
C SER A 79 -6.14 25.85 -17.04
N GLN A 80 -4.89 25.43 -16.85
CA GLN A 80 -3.72 26.31 -16.64
C GLN A 80 -3.93 27.35 -15.53
N ASN A 81 -4.69 26.97 -14.51
CA ASN A 81 -5.05 27.83 -13.36
C ASN A 81 -4.58 27.22 -12.04
N LEU A 82 -3.66 26.24 -12.09
CA LEU A 82 -3.02 25.70 -10.90
C LEU A 82 -2.03 26.75 -10.37
N ALA A 83 -2.26 27.20 -9.14
CA ALA A 83 -1.39 28.18 -8.50
C ALA A 83 0.00 27.58 -8.23
N THR A 84 1.04 28.30 -8.63
CA THR A 84 2.43 27.94 -8.35
C THR A 84 2.73 28.06 -6.86
N ARG A 85 3.42 27.07 -6.32
CA ARG A 85 3.76 27.03 -4.90
C ARG A 85 5.14 27.66 -4.64
N ASP A 86 5.21 28.98 -4.46
CA ASP A 86 6.50 29.72 -4.42
C ASP A 86 7.21 29.73 -3.05
N ASP A 87 6.58 29.23 -1.98
CA ASP A 87 7.14 29.17 -0.62
C ASP A 87 8.24 28.10 -0.43
N ILE A 88 8.36 27.15 -1.36
CA ILE A 88 9.24 25.99 -1.26
C ILE A 88 9.90 25.69 -2.61
N SER A 89 11.11 25.13 -2.58
CA SER A 89 11.85 24.78 -3.81
C SER A 89 11.31 23.48 -4.44
N VAL A 90 11.60 23.26 -5.73
CA VAL A 90 11.18 22.01 -6.42
C VAL A 90 11.89 20.82 -5.79
N GLU A 91 13.17 20.99 -5.45
CA GLU A 91 14.04 19.98 -4.87
C GLU A 91 13.49 19.50 -3.53
N ALA A 92 13.11 20.44 -2.65
CA ALA A 92 12.52 20.11 -1.35
C ALA A 92 11.13 19.44 -1.49
N LEU A 93 10.34 19.82 -2.48
CA LEU A 93 9.05 19.18 -2.78
C LEU A 93 9.24 17.75 -3.33
N GLN A 94 10.22 17.54 -4.19
CA GLN A 94 10.56 16.22 -4.73
C GLN A 94 11.10 15.30 -3.62
N GLU A 95 11.98 15.79 -2.76
CA GLU A 95 12.47 15.03 -1.60
C GLU A 95 11.33 14.63 -0.65
N GLN A 96 10.43 15.56 -0.34
CA GLN A 96 9.22 15.26 0.45
C GLN A 96 8.34 14.21 -0.24
N LEU A 97 8.12 14.34 -1.54
CA LEU A 97 7.28 13.41 -2.29
C LEU A 97 7.91 12.01 -2.33
N THR A 98 9.20 11.91 -2.63
CA THR A 98 9.97 10.66 -2.62
C THR A 98 9.90 9.99 -1.25
N SER A 99 10.17 10.74 -0.17
CA SER A 99 10.12 10.20 1.19
C SER A 99 8.74 9.67 1.55
N VAL A 100 7.67 10.40 1.23
CA VAL A 100 6.30 9.97 1.51
C VAL A 100 5.91 8.71 0.72
N VAL A 101 6.32 8.62 -0.55
CA VAL A 101 6.05 7.46 -1.41
C VAL A 101 6.78 6.21 -0.89
N GLN A 102 8.03 6.35 -0.44
CA GLN A 102 8.79 5.25 0.19
C GLN A 102 8.12 4.77 1.48
N GLU A 103 7.71 5.69 2.36
CA GLU A 103 7.00 5.37 3.60
C GLU A 103 5.68 4.64 3.34
N ILE A 104 4.93 5.04 2.31
CA ILE A 104 3.74 4.32 1.85
C ILE A 104 4.12 2.89 1.41
N GLY A 105 5.16 2.75 0.58
CA GLY A 105 5.66 1.47 0.11
C GLY A 105 6.04 0.51 1.25
N HIS A 106 6.74 1.02 2.28
CA HIS A 106 7.15 0.25 3.45
C HIS A 106 5.98 -0.28 4.29
N LEU A 107 4.80 0.35 4.23
CA LEU A 107 3.63 -0.08 4.98
C LEU A 107 2.77 -1.14 4.29
N ILE A 108 2.97 -1.39 2.99
CA ILE A 108 2.14 -2.33 2.23
C ILE A 108 2.21 -3.74 2.84
N ASP A 109 3.40 -4.32 2.99
CA ASP A 109 3.56 -5.69 3.51
C ASP A 109 3.14 -5.84 4.99
N PRO A 110 3.44 -4.88 5.89
CA PRO A 110 2.88 -4.86 7.23
C PRO A 110 1.34 -4.86 7.26
N ILE A 111 0.68 -4.14 6.35
CA ILE A 111 -0.79 -4.13 6.26
C ILE A 111 -1.31 -5.46 5.77
N VAL A 112 -0.69 -6.06 4.74
CA VAL A 112 -1.06 -7.40 4.24
C VAL A 112 -1.00 -8.43 5.37
N THR A 113 0.09 -8.42 6.15
CA THR A 113 0.26 -9.30 7.30
C THR A 113 -0.85 -9.09 8.34
N ALA A 114 -1.09 -7.83 8.71
CA ALA A 114 -2.08 -7.51 9.71
C ALA A 114 -3.52 -7.83 9.27
N ALA A 115 -3.86 -7.54 8.02
CA ALA A 115 -5.17 -7.79 7.42
C ALA A 115 -5.52 -9.28 7.34
N ARG A 116 -4.51 -10.14 7.19
CA ARG A 116 -4.69 -11.60 7.10
C ARG A 116 -4.65 -12.32 8.43
N GLY A 117 -4.21 -11.70 9.53
CA GLY A 117 -4.14 -12.43 10.80
C GLY A 117 -3.92 -11.66 12.09
N GLU A 118 -3.71 -10.34 12.06
CA GLU A 118 -3.39 -9.56 13.25
C GLU A 118 -4.39 -8.41 13.44
N ALA A 119 -5.65 -8.74 13.77
CA ALA A 119 -6.72 -7.75 13.94
C ALA A 119 -6.36 -6.58 14.88
N ALA A 120 -5.56 -6.83 15.91
CA ALA A 120 -5.11 -5.80 16.85
C ALA A 120 -4.14 -4.78 16.22
N GLN A 121 -3.36 -5.19 15.21
CA GLN A 121 -2.38 -4.34 14.53
C GLN A 121 -2.96 -3.63 13.31
N LEU A 122 -4.00 -4.20 12.69
CA LEU A 122 -4.59 -3.66 11.46
C LEU A 122 -4.93 -2.17 11.58
N GLY A 123 -5.65 -1.78 12.65
CA GLY A 123 -6.05 -0.39 12.86
C GLY A 123 -4.87 0.60 12.95
N HIS A 124 -3.76 0.18 13.56
CA HIS A 124 -2.57 1.02 13.67
C HIS A 124 -1.92 1.22 12.29
N LYS A 125 -1.76 0.14 11.53
CA LYS A 125 -1.11 0.17 10.21
C LYS A 125 -1.92 0.97 9.19
N VAL A 126 -3.24 0.81 9.14
CA VAL A 126 -4.09 1.59 8.22
C VAL A 126 -4.17 3.07 8.60
N THR A 127 -4.13 3.39 9.90
CA THR A 127 -4.07 4.80 10.35
C THR A 127 -2.75 5.44 9.94
N GLN A 128 -1.63 4.72 10.10
CA GLN A 128 -0.31 5.20 9.68
C GLN A 128 -0.27 5.42 8.16
N LEU A 129 -0.74 4.45 7.37
CA LEU A 129 -0.82 4.59 5.91
C LEU A 129 -1.64 5.82 5.51
N SER A 130 -2.84 5.97 6.06
CA SER A 130 -3.71 7.10 5.74
C SER A 130 -3.08 8.46 6.08
N SER A 131 -2.21 8.52 7.09
CA SER A 131 -1.56 9.78 7.50
C SER A 131 -0.55 10.31 6.46
N TYR A 132 -0.07 9.45 5.57
CA TYR A 132 0.86 9.82 4.50
C TYR A 132 0.17 10.37 3.24
N PHE A 133 -1.15 10.19 3.08
CA PHE A 133 -1.84 10.62 1.85
C PHE A 133 -2.05 12.14 1.76
N GLU A 134 -2.30 12.82 2.88
CA GLU A 134 -2.36 14.29 2.88
C GLU A 134 -1.03 14.95 2.47
N PRO A 135 0.13 14.59 3.08
CA PRO A 135 1.42 15.13 2.62
C PRO A 135 1.79 14.66 1.20
N LEU A 136 1.39 13.44 0.78
CA LEU A 136 1.55 12.98 -0.61
C LEU A 136 0.89 13.94 -1.59
N VAL A 137 -0.39 14.26 -1.39
CA VAL A 137 -1.14 15.18 -2.26
C VAL A 137 -0.52 16.57 -2.26
N LEU A 138 -0.17 17.10 -1.09
CA LEU A 138 0.44 18.43 -0.98
C LEU A 138 1.79 18.53 -1.70
N ALA A 139 2.62 17.49 -1.59
CA ALA A 139 3.91 17.43 -2.26
C ALA A 139 3.74 17.24 -3.77
N ALA A 140 2.89 16.30 -4.20
CA ALA A 140 2.60 16.03 -5.62
C ALA A 140 2.06 17.28 -6.34
N VAL A 141 1.03 17.93 -5.79
CA VAL A 141 0.48 19.16 -6.36
C VAL A 141 1.53 20.29 -6.36
N GLY A 142 2.37 20.35 -5.33
CA GLY A 142 3.50 21.28 -5.27
C GLY A 142 4.48 21.08 -6.42
N VAL A 143 4.95 19.84 -6.65
CA VAL A 143 5.85 19.51 -7.77
C VAL A 143 5.18 19.85 -9.10
N VAL A 144 3.94 19.40 -9.31
CA VAL A 144 3.16 19.65 -10.54
C VAL A 144 3.03 21.14 -10.83
N SER A 145 2.80 21.98 -9.81
CA SER A 145 2.66 23.42 -9.97
C SER A 145 3.91 24.11 -10.52
N LYS A 146 5.08 23.47 -10.43
CA LYS A 146 6.37 23.99 -10.90
C LYS A 146 6.87 23.33 -12.18
N LEU A 147 6.24 22.23 -12.62
CA LEU A 147 6.57 21.59 -13.89
C LEU A 147 6.12 22.47 -15.06
N MET A 148 6.98 22.64 -16.06
CA MET A 148 6.64 23.38 -17.29
C MET A 148 5.96 22.51 -18.34
N ASN A 149 6.20 21.20 -18.31
CA ASN A 149 5.66 20.26 -19.27
C ASN A 149 4.29 19.73 -18.81
N HIS A 150 3.24 20.07 -19.55
CA HIS A 150 1.89 19.64 -19.24
C HIS A 150 1.71 18.12 -19.24
N GLN A 151 2.45 17.39 -20.08
CA GLN A 151 2.39 15.93 -20.10
C GLN A 151 2.96 15.33 -18.80
N GLN A 152 4.07 15.89 -18.29
CA GLN A 152 4.67 15.46 -17.01
C GLN A 152 3.77 15.83 -15.82
N GLN A 153 3.12 17.01 -15.87
CA GLN A 153 2.11 17.41 -14.87
C GLN A 153 0.99 16.38 -14.74
N MET A 154 0.37 16.03 -15.87
CA MET A 154 -0.74 15.09 -15.89
C MET A 154 -0.28 13.68 -15.49
N ASN A 155 0.88 13.23 -15.99
CA ASN A 155 1.42 11.92 -15.63
C ASN A 155 1.61 11.76 -14.12
N LEU A 156 2.22 12.74 -13.45
CA LEU A 156 2.44 12.66 -12.00
C LEU A 156 1.13 12.69 -11.20
N LEU A 157 0.15 13.51 -11.61
CA LEU A 157 -1.16 13.54 -10.98
C LEU A 157 -1.94 12.23 -11.17
N ASP A 158 -1.89 11.65 -12.37
CA ASP A 158 -2.56 10.38 -12.69
C ASP A 158 -1.93 9.24 -11.88
N GLN A 159 -0.60 9.15 -11.81
CA GLN A 159 0.09 8.16 -10.97
C GLN A 159 -0.22 8.34 -9.48
N THR A 160 -0.24 9.59 -8.98
CA THR A 160 -0.61 9.88 -7.58
C THR A 160 -2.04 9.44 -7.29
N LYS A 161 -2.97 9.66 -8.23
CA LYS A 161 -4.35 9.18 -8.15
C LYS A 161 -4.41 7.66 -8.16
N THR A 162 -3.69 6.99 -9.06
CA THR A 162 -3.61 5.52 -9.12
C THR A 162 -3.13 4.95 -7.78
N LEU A 163 -2.07 5.50 -7.18
CA LEU A 163 -1.60 5.08 -5.86
C LEU A 163 -2.70 5.22 -4.77
N ALA A 164 -3.46 6.32 -4.79
CA ALA A 164 -4.57 6.54 -3.85
C ALA A 164 -5.74 5.57 -4.08
N GLU A 165 -6.10 5.28 -5.34
CA GLU A 165 -7.14 4.31 -5.69
C GLU A 165 -6.74 2.88 -5.31
N SER A 166 -5.48 2.49 -5.56
CA SER A 166 -4.95 1.20 -5.13
C SER A 166 -4.93 1.06 -3.61
N ALA A 167 -4.55 2.12 -2.88
CA ALA A 167 -4.63 2.14 -1.42
C ALA A 167 -6.06 2.02 -0.91
N LEU A 168 -7.02 2.69 -1.56
CA LEU A 168 -8.43 2.58 -1.23
C LEU A 168 -8.93 1.14 -1.42
N GLN A 169 -8.58 0.49 -2.53
CA GLN A 169 -8.90 -0.92 -2.78
C GLN A 169 -8.28 -1.83 -1.70
N MET A 170 -7.03 -1.60 -1.32
CA MET A 170 -6.36 -2.36 -0.26
C MET A 170 -7.07 -2.17 1.08
N LEU A 171 -7.49 -0.95 1.42
CA LEU A 171 -8.24 -0.69 2.66
C LEU A 171 -9.60 -1.40 2.69
N TYR A 172 -10.32 -1.46 1.56
CA TYR A 172 -11.57 -2.23 1.49
C TYR A 172 -11.33 -3.72 1.70
N ALA A 173 -10.33 -4.29 1.01
CA ALA A 173 -9.98 -5.70 1.17
C ALA A 173 -9.48 -6.02 2.59
N ALA A 174 -8.67 -5.14 3.17
CA ALA A 174 -8.14 -5.28 4.53
C ALA A 174 -9.25 -5.16 5.59
N LYS A 175 -10.23 -4.26 5.37
CA LYS A 175 -11.42 -4.14 6.22
C LYS A 175 -12.28 -5.40 6.17
N GLU A 176 -12.46 -5.98 4.98
CA GLU A 176 -13.21 -7.24 4.80
C GLU A 176 -12.50 -8.41 5.48
N GLY A 177 -11.16 -8.50 5.35
CA GLY A 177 -10.35 -9.52 6.02
C GLY A 177 -10.29 -9.34 7.54
N GLY A 178 -10.28 -8.10 8.01
CA GLY A 178 -10.41 -7.74 9.43
C GLY A 178 -9.35 -8.34 10.35
N GLY A 179 -8.21 -8.78 9.80
CA GLY A 179 -7.18 -9.51 10.55
C GLY A 179 -7.61 -10.90 11.01
N ASN A 180 -8.55 -11.54 10.31
CA ASN A 180 -9.04 -12.87 10.61
C ASN A 180 -8.35 -13.94 9.73
N PRO A 181 -7.52 -14.83 10.28
CA PRO A 181 -6.85 -15.91 9.52
C PRO A 181 -7.81 -16.86 8.80
N LYS A 182 -9.07 -16.92 9.23
CA LYS A 182 -10.11 -17.78 8.63
C LYS A 182 -10.84 -17.11 7.47
N ALA A 183 -10.62 -15.82 7.21
CA ALA A 183 -11.24 -15.08 6.12
C ALA A 183 -10.49 -15.31 4.79
N SER A 184 -10.23 -16.57 4.45
CA SER A 184 -9.39 -16.93 3.29
C SER A 184 -9.89 -16.39 1.95
N HIS A 185 -11.21 -16.19 1.82
CA HIS A 185 -11.83 -15.57 0.64
C HIS A 185 -11.35 -14.14 0.36
N THR A 186 -10.82 -13.44 1.36
CA THR A 186 -10.31 -12.06 1.23
C THR A 186 -8.82 -12.01 0.92
N HIS A 187 -8.08 -13.10 1.14
CA HIS A 187 -6.62 -13.08 1.09
C HIS A 187 -6.08 -12.75 -0.30
N ASP A 188 -6.70 -13.31 -1.35
CA ASP A 188 -6.28 -13.04 -2.74
C ASP A 188 -6.53 -11.57 -3.09
N ALA A 189 -7.70 -11.02 -2.73
CA ALA A 189 -8.02 -9.60 -2.95
C ALA A 189 -7.06 -8.66 -2.20
N ILE A 190 -6.63 -9.01 -0.99
CA ILE A 190 -5.63 -8.25 -0.22
C ILE A 190 -4.28 -8.26 -0.96
N LEU A 191 -3.84 -9.41 -1.46
CA LEU A 191 -2.56 -9.55 -2.15
C LEU A 191 -2.56 -8.84 -3.51
N GLU A 192 -3.65 -8.94 -4.26
CA GLU A 192 -3.83 -8.22 -5.53
C GLU A 192 -3.80 -6.70 -5.32
N ALA A 193 -4.53 -6.19 -4.33
CA ALA A 193 -4.53 -4.76 -4.03
C ALA A 193 -3.15 -4.25 -3.55
N ALA A 194 -2.44 -5.06 -2.75
CA ALA A 194 -1.07 -4.75 -2.33
C ALA A 194 -0.10 -4.72 -3.52
N GLN A 195 -0.26 -5.62 -4.49
CA GLN A 195 0.57 -5.64 -5.69
C GLN A 195 0.33 -4.38 -6.55
N LEU A 196 -0.92 -3.96 -6.73
CA LEU A 196 -1.25 -2.71 -7.42
C LEU A 196 -0.63 -1.49 -6.73
N MET A 197 -0.63 -1.45 -5.39
CA MET A 197 0.05 -0.38 -4.67
C MET A 197 1.56 -0.38 -4.88
N LYS A 198 2.21 -1.56 -4.92
CA LYS A 198 3.66 -1.65 -5.17
C LYS A 198 4.01 -1.14 -6.55
N GLU A 199 3.24 -1.53 -7.56
CA GLU A 199 3.40 -1.03 -8.94
C GLU A 199 3.22 0.49 -9.01
N ALA A 200 2.18 1.03 -8.36
CA ALA A 200 1.95 2.48 -8.32
C ALA A 200 3.06 3.26 -7.57
N VAL A 201 3.63 2.67 -6.50
CA VAL A 201 4.81 3.23 -5.82
C VAL A 201 6.01 3.25 -6.75
N ASP A 202 6.30 2.13 -7.42
CA ASP A 202 7.43 2.01 -8.34
C ASP A 202 7.31 3.00 -9.51
N ASP A 203 6.12 3.16 -10.11
CA ASP A 203 5.86 4.09 -11.21
C ASP A 203 6.14 5.56 -10.82
N ILE A 204 5.71 5.97 -9.63
CA ILE A 204 5.99 7.31 -9.11
C ILE A 204 7.49 7.47 -8.85
N MET A 205 8.13 6.49 -8.23
CA MET A 205 9.57 6.54 -7.92
C MET A 205 10.42 6.65 -9.19
N VAL A 206 10.09 5.91 -10.25
CA VAL A 206 10.73 6.04 -11.56
C VAL A 206 10.58 7.47 -12.10
N THR A 207 9.36 8.00 -12.08
CA THR A 207 9.06 9.35 -12.59
C THR A 207 9.83 10.44 -11.82
N LEU A 208 9.94 10.30 -10.49
CA LEU A 208 10.69 11.24 -9.66
C LEU A 208 12.20 11.15 -9.89
N ASN A 209 12.74 9.95 -10.06
CA ASN A 209 14.16 9.75 -10.34
C ASN A 209 14.55 10.31 -11.71
N GLU A 210 13.73 10.11 -12.74
CA GLU A 210 13.94 10.70 -14.06
C GLU A 210 13.91 12.24 -14.00
N ALA A 211 12.94 12.82 -13.29
CA ALA A 211 12.86 14.26 -13.09
C ALA A 211 14.06 14.81 -12.30
N ALA A 212 14.56 14.09 -11.30
CA ALA A 212 15.73 14.45 -10.52
C ALA A 212 17.02 14.39 -11.38
N SER A 213 17.15 13.37 -12.22
CA SER A 213 18.25 13.20 -13.18
C SER A 213 18.39 14.39 -14.14
N GLU A 214 17.28 14.90 -14.68
CA GLU A 214 17.28 16.03 -15.62
C GLU A 214 17.86 17.32 -14.99
N VAL A 215 17.73 17.47 -13.67
CA VAL A 215 18.19 18.65 -12.91
C VAL A 215 19.51 18.37 -12.17
N GLY A 216 20.09 17.16 -12.33
CA GLY A 216 21.36 16.79 -11.71
C GLY A 216 21.26 16.51 -10.20
N MET A 217 20.08 16.18 -9.69
CA MET A 217 19.85 15.80 -8.29
C MET A 217 20.19 14.32 -8.07
N VAL A 218 21.40 14.04 -7.57
CA VAL A 218 21.91 12.67 -7.35
C VAL A 218 21.73 12.19 -5.89
N GLY A 219 21.35 13.06 -4.96
CA GLY A 219 21.24 12.73 -3.52
C GLY A 219 20.32 11.53 -3.26
N ASN A 220 19.08 11.61 -3.75
CA ASN A 220 18.06 10.57 -3.57
C ASN A 220 18.46 9.22 -4.18
N MET A 221 19.28 9.23 -5.24
CA MET A 221 19.79 8.02 -5.88
C MET A 221 20.79 7.29 -4.99
N VAL A 222 21.66 8.04 -4.31
CA VAL A 222 22.62 7.48 -3.34
C VAL A 222 21.88 6.89 -2.14
N ASP A 223 20.85 7.58 -1.64
CA ASP A 223 20.04 7.08 -0.54
C ASP A 223 19.27 5.81 -0.93
N SER A 224 18.75 5.75 -2.16
CA SER A 224 18.11 4.55 -2.71
C SER A 224 19.06 3.35 -2.78
N ILE A 225 20.33 3.58 -3.15
CA ILE A 225 21.37 2.53 -3.13
C ILE A 225 21.66 2.11 -1.70
N ALA A 226 21.80 3.06 -0.77
CA ALA A 226 22.03 2.75 0.65
C ALA A 226 20.88 1.92 1.26
N GLU A 227 19.63 2.25 0.92
CA GLU A 227 18.45 1.48 1.32
C GLU A 227 18.46 0.06 0.72
N ALA A 228 18.79 -0.07 -0.57
CA ALA A 228 18.93 -1.36 -1.24
C ALA A 228 20.03 -2.22 -0.59
N MET A 229 21.14 -1.60 -0.16
CA MET A 229 22.20 -2.28 0.58
C MET A 229 21.72 -2.74 1.97
N SER A 230 20.99 -1.90 2.71
CA SER A 230 20.43 -2.29 4.01
C SER A 230 19.48 -3.48 3.88
N LYS A 231 18.70 -3.54 2.80
CA LYS A 231 17.78 -4.67 2.52
C LYS A 231 18.49 -5.98 2.21
N LEU A 232 19.76 -5.96 1.79
CA LEU A 232 20.57 -7.18 1.61
C LEU A 232 20.97 -7.81 2.96
N ASP A 233 21.15 -6.98 3.99
CA ASP A 233 21.49 -7.42 5.34
C ASP A 233 20.27 -7.95 6.11
N GLU A 234 19.06 -7.55 5.71
CA GLU A 234 17.81 -8.16 6.16
C GLU A 234 17.69 -9.57 5.57
N GLY A 235 17.83 -10.59 6.42
CA GLY A 235 17.88 -12.00 6.05
C GLY A 235 16.75 -12.50 5.13
N THR A 236 16.84 -13.76 4.73
CA THR A 236 16.06 -14.25 3.58
C THR A 236 14.56 -14.42 3.83
N PRO A 237 13.71 -14.04 2.85
CA PRO A 237 12.26 -14.27 2.94
C PRO A 237 11.93 -15.75 3.10
N SER A 238 10.89 -16.06 3.89
CA SER A 238 10.57 -17.43 4.31
C SER A 238 9.99 -18.35 3.22
N ASP A 239 9.85 -17.90 1.98
CA ASP A 239 9.34 -18.73 0.86
C ASP A 239 9.76 -18.19 -0.53
N PRO A 240 10.95 -18.56 -1.05
CA PRO A 240 11.37 -18.20 -2.40
C PRO A 240 10.55 -18.95 -3.47
N LYS A 241 9.89 -18.19 -4.36
CA LYS A 241 9.10 -18.76 -5.47
C LYS A 241 9.94 -19.36 -6.61
N GLY A 242 11.22 -19.00 -6.71
CA GLY A 242 12.14 -19.41 -7.77
C GLY A 242 13.29 -20.28 -7.24
N SER A 243 14.03 -20.91 -8.16
CA SER A 243 15.24 -21.66 -7.82
C SER A 243 16.45 -20.75 -7.69
N PHE A 244 17.51 -21.23 -7.03
CA PHE A 244 18.80 -20.53 -6.97
C PHE A 244 19.31 -20.12 -8.35
N VAL A 245 19.19 -21.01 -9.35
CA VAL A 245 19.65 -20.76 -10.72
C VAL A 245 18.87 -19.63 -11.40
N ASP A 246 17.56 -19.52 -11.12
CA ASP A 246 16.72 -18.44 -11.65
C ASP A 246 17.18 -17.09 -11.09
N TYR A 247 17.40 -17.02 -9.78
CA TYR A 247 17.89 -15.83 -9.10
C TYR A 247 19.32 -15.48 -9.51
N GLN A 248 20.23 -16.46 -9.59
CA GLN A 248 21.60 -16.29 -10.06
C GLN A 248 21.64 -15.71 -11.48
N THR A 249 20.83 -16.25 -12.39
CA THR A 249 20.76 -15.75 -13.79
C THR A 249 20.36 -14.29 -13.81
N THR A 250 19.38 -13.92 -12.98
CA THR A 250 18.87 -12.55 -12.87
C THR A 250 19.90 -11.61 -12.22
N VAL A 251 20.62 -12.07 -11.19
CA VAL A 251 21.74 -11.34 -10.57
C VAL A 251 22.84 -11.05 -11.60
N VAL A 252 23.27 -12.05 -12.37
CA VAL A 252 24.30 -11.87 -13.42
C VAL A 252 23.84 -10.88 -14.49
N LYS A 253 22.55 -10.91 -14.88
CA LYS A 253 21.96 -9.95 -15.80
C LYS A 253 22.12 -8.51 -15.29
N TYR A 254 21.70 -8.24 -14.05
CA TYR A 254 21.79 -6.88 -13.48
C TYR A 254 23.24 -6.44 -13.23
N CYS A 255 24.14 -7.33 -12.77
CA CYS A 255 25.57 -7.02 -12.67
C CYS A 255 26.17 -6.58 -14.00
N ARG A 256 25.82 -7.25 -15.11
CA ARG A 256 26.27 -6.86 -16.45
C ARG A 256 25.69 -5.52 -16.88
N ALA A 257 24.39 -5.29 -16.64
CA ALA A 257 23.75 -4.01 -16.94
C ALA A 257 24.47 -2.85 -16.21
N ILE A 258 24.69 -2.98 -14.89
CA ILE A 258 25.40 -2.00 -14.08
C ILE A 258 26.82 -1.74 -14.62
N ALA A 259 27.57 -2.79 -14.98
CA ALA A 259 28.91 -2.65 -15.54
C ALA A 259 28.92 -1.88 -16.87
N VAL A 260 27.95 -2.14 -17.74
CA VAL A 260 27.78 -1.41 -19.02
C VAL A 260 27.43 0.06 -18.75
N THR A 261 26.44 0.32 -17.89
CA THR A 261 26.04 1.68 -17.51
C THR A 261 27.21 2.45 -16.89
N ALA A 262 28.01 1.83 -16.02
CA ALA A 262 29.21 2.45 -15.43
C ALA A 262 30.27 2.81 -16.49
N GLN A 263 30.49 1.94 -17.47
CA GLN A 263 31.42 2.20 -18.57
C GLN A 263 30.92 3.35 -19.47
N GLU A 264 29.61 3.42 -19.70
CA GLU A 264 28.98 4.51 -20.44
C GLU A 264 29.10 5.84 -19.69
N MET A 265 28.88 5.85 -18.37
CA MET A 265 29.09 7.02 -17.52
C MET A 265 30.53 7.54 -17.62
N MET A 266 31.54 6.67 -17.58
CA MET A 266 32.94 7.10 -17.75
C MET A 266 33.18 7.77 -19.11
N THR A 267 32.53 7.28 -20.16
CA THR A 267 32.67 7.82 -21.52
C THR A 267 31.95 9.15 -21.65
N LYS A 268 30.73 9.23 -21.11
CA LYS A 268 29.85 10.41 -21.17
C LYS A 268 30.28 11.53 -20.22
N ALA A 269 30.97 11.22 -19.13
CA ALA A 269 31.51 12.22 -18.21
C ALA A 269 32.46 13.23 -18.88
N VAL A 270 33.12 12.82 -19.96
CA VAL A 270 34.02 13.70 -20.73
C VAL A 270 33.33 14.27 -21.98
N THR A 271 32.39 13.54 -22.56
CA THR A 271 31.84 13.83 -23.89
C THR A 271 30.45 14.47 -23.87
N ASN A 272 29.58 14.08 -22.93
CA ASN A 272 28.27 14.66 -22.74
C ASN A 272 27.81 14.54 -21.26
N PRO A 273 28.29 15.44 -20.37
CA PRO A 273 28.01 15.37 -18.94
C PRO A 273 26.52 15.47 -18.57
N GLU A 274 25.69 16.05 -19.43
CA GLU A 274 24.24 16.20 -19.22
C GLU A 274 23.52 14.84 -19.18
N GLU A 275 24.06 13.81 -19.85
CA GLU A 275 23.49 12.46 -19.85
C GLU A 275 23.82 11.66 -18.57
N LEU A 276 24.74 12.15 -17.73
CA LEU A 276 25.13 11.43 -16.51
C LEU A 276 23.97 11.25 -15.54
N GLY A 277 23.03 12.20 -15.49
CA GLY A 277 21.85 12.09 -14.65
C GLY A 277 21.02 10.86 -15.00
N GLY A 278 20.69 10.67 -16.28
CA GLY A 278 19.91 9.52 -16.75
C GLY A 278 20.61 8.18 -16.50
N LEU A 279 21.93 8.13 -16.73
CA LEU A 279 22.73 6.94 -16.46
C LEU A 279 22.81 6.61 -14.95
N ALA A 280 22.88 7.63 -14.08
CA ALA A 280 22.87 7.45 -12.63
C ALA A 280 21.51 6.89 -12.14
N SER A 281 20.40 7.37 -12.70
CA SER A 281 19.06 6.81 -12.41
C SER A 281 18.95 5.35 -12.85
N GLN A 282 19.36 5.04 -14.09
CA GLN A 282 19.38 3.66 -14.59
C GLN A 282 20.22 2.74 -13.70
N MET A 283 21.42 3.19 -13.30
CA MET A 283 22.28 2.45 -12.38
C MET A 283 21.61 2.20 -11.02
N THR A 284 20.90 3.20 -10.48
CA THR A 284 20.19 3.10 -9.20
C THR A 284 19.09 2.05 -9.25
N THR A 285 18.28 2.06 -10.30
CA THR A 285 17.21 1.06 -10.54
C THR A 285 17.77 -0.35 -10.68
N ASP A 286 18.81 -0.52 -11.50
CA ASP A 286 19.45 -1.83 -11.68
C ASP A 286 20.06 -2.35 -10.37
N TYR A 287 20.58 -1.45 -9.53
CA TYR A 287 21.12 -1.81 -8.21
C TYR A 287 20.03 -2.26 -7.24
N GLY A 288 18.86 -1.59 -7.22
CA GLY A 288 17.71 -2.00 -6.42
C GLY A 288 17.22 -3.41 -6.79
N HIS A 289 17.13 -3.70 -8.09
CA HIS A 289 16.81 -5.04 -8.56
C HIS A 289 17.90 -6.06 -8.22
N LEU A 290 19.18 -5.72 -8.40
CA LEU A 290 20.30 -6.58 -8.02
C LEU A 290 20.24 -6.95 -6.54
N ALA A 291 20.00 -5.97 -5.65
CA ALA A 291 19.90 -6.20 -4.22
C ALA A 291 18.74 -7.15 -3.88
N SER A 292 17.55 -6.91 -4.43
CA SER A 292 16.40 -7.79 -4.22
C SER A 292 16.66 -9.22 -4.69
N GLN A 293 17.26 -9.40 -5.87
CA GLN A 293 17.51 -10.72 -6.45
C GLN A 293 18.68 -11.43 -5.75
N GLY A 294 19.71 -10.68 -5.35
CA GLY A 294 20.85 -11.17 -4.57
C GLY A 294 20.42 -11.74 -3.23
N ARG A 295 19.50 -11.07 -2.53
CA ARG A 295 18.88 -11.60 -1.31
C ARG A 295 18.19 -12.94 -1.57
N MET A 296 17.40 -13.05 -2.64
CA MET A 296 16.70 -14.31 -2.97
C MET A 296 17.67 -15.45 -3.33
N ALA A 297 18.74 -15.15 -4.06
CA ALA A 297 19.80 -16.10 -4.37
C ALA A 297 20.51 -16.59 -3.10
N ALA A 298 20.88 -15.69 -2.18
CA ALA A 298 21.51 -16.06 -0.92
C ALA A 298 20.65 -17.01 -0.08
N GLY A 299 19.32 -16.87 -0.11
CA GLY A 299 18.39 -17.72 0.64
C GLY A 299 18.10 -19.07 0.03
N THR A 300 18.41 -19.23 -1.25
CA THR A 300 18.21 -20.47 -2.00
C THR A 300 19.51 -21.24 -2.24
N ALA A 301 20.65 -20.65 -1.85
CA ALA A 301 21.95 -21.29 -1.88
C ALA A 301 22.03 -22.41 -0.83
N GLU A 302 22.59 -23.56 -1.19
CA GLU A 302 22.87 -24.61 -0.21
C GLU A 302 24.02 -24.20 0.74
N PRO A 303 24.07 -24.72 1.98
CA PRO A 303 25.02 -24.27 3.01
C PRO A 303 26.52 -24.34 2.62
N GLU A 304 26.88 -25.15 1.62
CA GLU A 304 28.26 -25.27 1.15
C GLU A 304 28.69 -24.14 0.19
N GLU A 305 27.76 -23.39 -0.40
CA GLU A 305 28.09 -22.34 -1.39
C GLU A 305 28.25 -20.94 -0.78
N VAL A 306 27.84 -20.72 0.48
CA VAL A 306 27.89 -19.41 1.16
C VAL A 306 29.22 -19.17 1.89
N CYS A 307 30.09 -20.18 1.99
CA CYS A 307 31.39 -20.12 2.67
C CYS A 307 32.57 -20.24 1.70
N HIS A 308 32.74 -19.31 0.75
CA HIS A 308 34.04 -19.05 0.12
C HIS A 308 34.17 -17.62 -0.42
#